data_AF-A0A087RS71-F1
#
_entry.id   AF-A0A087RS71-F1
#
_cell.length_a   1.000
_cell.length_b   1.000
_cell.length_c   1.000
_cell.angle_alpha   90.00
_cell.angle_beta   90.00
_cell.angle_gamma   90.00
#
_symmetry.space_group_name_H-M   'P 1'
#
loop_
_entity.id
_entity.type
_entity.pdbx_description
1 polymer ?
#
loop_
_entity_poly.entity_id
_entity_poly.type
_entity_poly.pdbx_seq_one_letter_code
_entity_poly.pdbx_strand_id
1 'polypeptide(L)' 'MISGWKTKYSEILKEFGYEEKKDKESATILNTILKKSKTEEKIRKLVQGNTVFVIGSGPSLSYAIPKLKNLKK' A
#
# COMPACT_ATOMS: atom_id res chain seq x y z
N MET A 1 12.18 -0.94 -10.23
CA MET A 1 11.13 -1.97 -10.04
C MET A 1 11.48 -2.74 -8.77
N ILE A 2 10.54 -2.90 -7.83
CA ILE A 2 10.81 -3.63 -6.58
C ILE A 2 11.04 -5.11 -6.94
N SER A 3 12.17 -5.67 -6.51
CA SER A 3 12.49 -7.08 -6.77
C SER A 3 11.38 -7.99 -6.24
N GLY A 4 10.95 -8.97 -7.04
CA GLY A 4 9.87 -9.90 -6.68
C GLY A 4 8.45 -9.36 -6.81
N TRP A 5 8.25 -8.05 -7.05
CA TRP A 5 6.90 -7.47 -7.13
C TRP A 5 6.07 -8.08 -8.27
N LYS A 6 6.66 -8.29 -9.44
CA LYS A 6 5.95 -8.89 -10.59
C LYS A 6 5.40 -10.28 -10.26
N THR A 7 6.20 -11.11 -9.59
CA THR A 7 5.78 -12.43 -9.15
C THR A 7 4.65 -12.33 -8.15
N LYS A 8 4.80 -11.48 -7.12
CA LYS A 8 3.77 -11.32 -6.09
C LYS A 8 2.45 -10.79 -6.65
N TYR A 9 2.51 -9.83 -7.57
CA TYR A 9 1.36 -9.31 -8.27
C TYR A 9 0.64 -10.40 -9.07
N SER A 10 1.38 -11.25 -9.79
CA SER A 10 0.78 -12.39 -10.50
C SER A 10 0.09 -13.39 -9.57
N GLU A 11 0.63 -13.63 -8.38
CA GLU A 11 -0.03 -14.48 -7.37
C GLU A 11 -1.36 -13.88 -6.92
N ILE A 12 -1.39 -12.57 -6.64
CA ILE A 12 -2.60 -11.85 -6.24
C ILE A 12 -3.67 -11.96 -7.34
N LEU A 13 -3.32 -11.68 -8.60
CA LEU A 13 -4.27 -11.79 -9.71
C LEU A 13 -4.87 -13.21 -9.79
N LYS A 14 -4.04 -14.24 -9.62
CA LYS A 14 -4.50 -15.64 -9.64
C LYS A 14 -5.41 -15.96 -8.45
N GLU A 15 -5.04 -15.53 -7.25
CA GLU A 15 -5.80 -15.80 -6.01
C GLU A 15 -7.21 -15.20 -6.06
N PHE A 16 -7.32 -13.97 -6.58
CA PHE A 16 -8.60 -13.26 -6.65
C PHE A 16 -9.33 -13.41 -8.00
N GLY A 17 -8.74 -14.11 -8.98
CA GLY A 17 -9.33 -14.30 -10.30
C GLY A 17 -9.43 -13.02 -11.15
N TYR A 18 -8.51 -12.07 -10.94
CA TYR A 18 -8.49 -10.81 -11.67
C TYR A 18 -7.73 -10.90 -13.00
N GLU A 19 -8.26 -10.22 -14.01
CA GLU A 19 -7.57 -10.00 -15.27
C GLU A 19 -6.62 -8.81 -15.15
N GLU A 20 -5.32 -9.01 -15.41
CA GLU A 20 -4.29 -7.96 -15.33
C GLU A 20 -4.67 -6.69 -16.11
N LYS A 21 -5.27 -6.86 -17.30
CA LYS A 21 -5.71 -5.75 -18.13
C LYS A 21 -6.77 -4.89 -17.43
N LYS A 22 -7.79 -5.52 -16.83
CA LYS A 22 -8.89 -4.83 -16.14
C LYS A 22 -8.42 -4.14 -14.87
N ASP A 23 -7.47 -4.74 -14.14
CA ASP A 23 -6.86 -4.14 -12.96
C ASP A 23 -6.09 -2.85 -13.34
N LYS A 24 -5.29 -2.89 -14.41
CA LYS A 24 -4.58 -1.71 -14.93
C LYS A 24 -5.51 -0.61 -15.45
N GLU A 25 -6.58 -0.99 -16.14
CA GLU A 25 -7.62 -0.04 -16.58
C GLU A 25 -8.28 0.64 -15.38
N SER A 26 -8.63 -0.14 -14.36
CA SER A 26 -9.20 0.36 -13.10
C SER A 26 -8.25 1.33 -12.39
N ALA A 27 -6.95 1.02 -12.34
CA ALA A 27 -5.94 1.92 -11.79
C ALA A 27 -5.83 3.25 -12.56
N THR A 28 -5.97 3.19 -13.89
CA THR A 28 -5.97 4.39 -14.75
C THR A 28 -7.19 5.26 -14.47
N ILE A 29 -8.38 4.66 -14.37
CA ILE A 29 -9.62 5.37 -14.02
C ILE A 29 -9.51 6.01 -12.63
N LEU A 30 -8.99 5.28 -11.64
CA LEU A 30 -8.77 5.85 -10.32
C LEU A 30 -7.88 7.09 -10.39
N ASN A 31 -6.81 7.05 -11.20
CA ASN A 31 -5.90 8.17 -11.36
C ASN A 31 -6.55 9.42 -12.02
N THR A 32 -7.63 9.25 -12.80
CA THR A 32 -8.38 10.41 -13.33
C THR A 32 -9.34 11.02 -12.30
N ILE A 33 -9.84 10.21 -11.37
CA ILE A 33 -10.71 10.64 -10.26
C ILE A 33 -9.90 11.35 -9.17
N LEU A 34 -8.70 10.86 -8.89
CA LEU A 34 -7.83 11.43 -7.87
C LEU A 34 -7.27 12.80 -8.31
N LYS A 35 -7.43 13.81 -7.45
CA LYS A 35 -6.76 15.10 -7.67
C LYS A 35 -5.25 14.93 -7.56
N LYS A 36 -4.50 15.57 -8.46
CA LYS A 36 -3.03 15.67 -8.33
C LYS A 36 -2.70 16.20 -6.95
N SER A 37 -1.86 15.47 -6.21
CA SER A 37 -1.46 15.84 -4.86
C SER A 37 0.03 15.57 -4.66
N LYS A 38 0.66 16.32 -3.75
CA LYS A 38 2.03 16.05 -3.30
C LYS A 38 2.10 14.94 -2.24
N THR A 39 1.08 14.08 -2.18
CA THR A 39 0.96 13.06 -1.13
C THR A 39 2.07 12.03 -1.22
N GLU A 40 2.41 11.59 -2.43
CA GLU A 40 3.55 10.69 -2.66
C GLU A 40 4.86 11.29 -2.14
N GLU A 41 5.15 12.54 -2.51
CA GLU A 41 6.36 13.25 -2.06
C GLU A 41 6.42 13.35 -0.54
N LYS A 42 5.30 13.67 0.11
CA LYS A 42 5.20 13.74 1.59
C LYS A 42 5.44 12.38 2.23
N ILE A 43 4.79 11.33 1.74
CA ILE A 43 4.97 9.96 2.26
C ILE A 43 6.42 9.52 2.10
N ARG A 44 7.03 9.76 0.93
CA ARG A 44 8.43 9.40 0.66
C ARG A 44 9.37 10.08 1.66
N LYS A 45 9.19 11.37 1.93
CA LYS A 45 9.98 12.11 2.94
C LYS A 45 9.82 11.55 4.35
N LEU A 46 8.63 11.06 4.72
CA LEU A 46 8.38 10.45 6.03
C LEU A 46 9.01 9.06 6.16
N VAL A 47 8.96 8.25 5.09
CA VAL A 47 9.38 6.84 5.13
C VAL A 47 10.89 6.66 4.89
N GLN A 48 11.49 7.46 4.02
CA GLN A 48 12.89 7.26 3.61
C GLN A 48 13.85 7.37 4.80
N GLY A 49 14.65 6.32 5.02
CA GLY A 49 15.64 6.26 6.12
C GLY A 49 15.03 5.95 7.50
N ASN A 50 13.71 5.83 7.60
CA ASN A 50 13.02 5.55 8.85
C ASN A 50 12.50 4.11 8.89
N THR A 51 12.49 3.53 10.09
CA THR A 51 11.71 2.30 10.34
C THR A 51 10.26 2.71 10.50
N VAL A 52 9.38 2.07 9.73
CA VAL A 52 7.95 2.40 9.72
C VAL A 52 7.11 1.16 10.00
N PHE A 53 5.96 1.36 10.64
CA PHE A 53 4.92 0.34 10.75
C PHE A 53 3.95 0.47 9.58
N VAL A 54 3.71 -0.62 8.86
CA VAL A 54 2.66 -0.71 7.83
C VAL A 54 1.50 -1.48 8.44
N ILE A 55 0.36 -0.80 8.61
CA ILE A 55 -0.82 -1.34 9.28
C ILE A 55 -2.06 -1.17 8.39
N GLY A 56 -2.89 -2.21 8.31
CA GLY A 56 -4.20 -2.12 7.66
C GLY A 56 -5.22 -1.43 8.56
N SER A 57 -6.26 -0.84 7.97
CA SER A 57 -7.38 -0.21 8.68
C SER A 57 -8.45 -1.21 9.13
N GLY A 58 -8.02 -2.38 9.63
CA GLY A 58 -8.94 -3.41 10.12
C GLY A 58 -9.53 -3.03 11.50
N PRO A 59 -10.66 -3.66 11.92
CA PRO A 59 -11.26 -3.41 13.24
C PRO A 59 -10.30 -3.63 14.41
N SER A 60 -9.27 -4.45 14.24
CA SER A 60 -8.22 -4.72 15.22
C SER A 60 -7.27 -3.54 15.46
N LEU A 61 -7.31 -2.50 14.62
CA LEU A 61 -6.35 -1.40 14.67
C LEU A 61 -6.41 -0.61 15.99
N SER A 62 -7.61 -0.32 16.50
CA SER A 62 -7.78 0.41 17.77
C SER A 62 -7.13 -0.31 18.95
N TYR A 63 -7.21 -1.64 18.96
CA TYR A 63 -6.56 -2.50 19.95
C TYR A 63 -5.04 -2.59 19.75
N ALA A 64 -4.57 -2.58 18.49
CA ALA A 64 -3.15 -2.70 18.17
C ALA A 64 -2.35 -1.42 18.49
N ILE A 65 -2.93 -0.23 18.26
CA ILE A 65 -2.23 1.06 18.40
C ILE A 65 -1.51 1.23 19.75
N PRO A 66 -2.14 1.00 20.92
CA PRO A 66 -1.46 1.16 22.21
C PRO A 66 -0.22 0.26 22.35
N LYS A 67 -0.26 -0.96 21.81
CA LYS A 67 0.88 -1.89 21.83
C LYS A 67 1.99 -1.44 20.90
N LEU A 68 1.64 -1.03 19.69
CA LEU A 68 2.59 -0.56 18.67
C LEU A 68 3.35 0.69 19.12
N LYS A 69 2.68 1.62 19.83
CA LYS A 69 3.31 2.82 20.39
C LYS A 69 4.40 2.52 21.43
N ASN A 70 4.31 1.38 22.12
CA ASN A 70 5.25 0.98 23.15
C ASN A 70 6.44 0.18 22.60
N LEU A 71 6.41 -0.21 21.31
CA LEU A 71 7.56 -0.83 20.65
C LEU A 71 8.62 0.25 20.43
N LYS A 72 9.63 0.27 21.29
CA LYS A 72 10.88 1.03 21.06
C LYS A 72 11.81 0.20 20.18
N LYS A 73 12.58 0.88 19.34
CA LYS A 73 13.71 0.27 18.61
C LYS A 73 14.71 -0.36 19.57
#